data_AF-A0A1B6NWG1-F1
#
_entry.id   AF-A0A1B6NWG1-F1
#
_cell.length_a   1.000
_cell.length_b   1.000
_cell.length_c   1.000
_cell.angle_alpha   90.00
_cell.angle_beta   90.00
_cell.angle_gamma   90.00
#
_symmetry.space_group_name_H-M   'P 1'
#
loop_
_entity.id
_entity.type
_entity.pdbx_description
1 polymer ?
#
loop_
_entity_poly.entity_id
_entity_poly.type
_entity_poly.pdbx_seq_one_letter_code
_entity_poly.pdbx_strand_id
1 'polypeptide(L)'
;MSFGESVLLTTSEVSFVDKTCRTLFLTCLNQLPFGRLTIQENGDVVARFGTDESDLRATVNIKDVQAYRQLLLGGSVGAGEAYMDGLWDSDDVTAVVRIFARNLPTLDEWENKFKWLTMPINK
;
A
#
# COMPACT_ATOMS: atom_id res chain seq x y z
N MET A 1 37.62 -30.90 4.33
CA MET A 1 37.58 -29.51 3.86
C MET A 1 36.16 -29.23 3.41
N SER A 2 35.43 -28.45 4.20
CA SER A 2 34.04 -28.03 3.97
C SER A 2 34.09 -26.63 3.40
N PHE A 3 33.64 -26.43 2.16
CA PHE A 3 33.26 -25.13 1.61
C PHE A 3 32.31 -25.38 0.44
N GLY A 4 31.10 -24.83 0.54
CA GLY A 4 30.05 -24.95 -0.48
C GLY A 4 28.63 -24.76 0.04
N GLU A 5 28.44 -24.60 1.35
CA GLU A 5 27.19 -24.10 1.95
C GLU A 5 27.19 -22.56 1.87
N SER A 6 26.76 -22.00 0.74
CA SER A 6 26.28 -20.61 0.67
C SER A 6 25.44 -20.42 -0.59
N VAL A 7 24.36 -21.17 -0.67
CA VAL A 7 23.15 -20.77 -1.40
C VAL A 7 22.03 -20.80 -0.38
N LEU A 8 22.04 -19.80 0.51
CA LEU A 8 20.96 -19.60 1.48
C LEU A 8 20.46 -18.17 1.34
N LEU A 9 19.15 -18.10 1.06
CA LEU A 9 18.22 -17.00 1.36
C LEU A 9 18.34 -15.83 0.36
N THR A 10 17.30 -15.44 -0.35
CA THR A 10 16.00 -15.03 0.20
C THR A 10 14.89 -15.13 -0.86
N THR A 11 14.24 -16.29 -0.97
CA THR A 11 12.81 -16.27 -1.29
C THR A 11 12.14 -15.92 0.03
N SER A 12 11.94 -14.63 0.30
CA SER A 12 11.22 -14.22 1.49
C SER A 12 9.83 -14.85 1.44
N GLU A 13 9.58 -15.85 2.28
CA GLU A 13 8.22 -16.25 2.58
C GLU A 13 7.48 -14.97 2.97
N VAL A 14 6.44 -14.63 2.20
CA VAL A 14 5.59 -13.46 2.44
C VAL A 14 5.29 -13.40 3.94
N SER A 15 5.84 -12.40 4.62
CA SER A 15 5.76 -12.33 6.08
C SER A 15 4.29 -12.21 6.47
N PHE A 16 3.90 -12.84 7.59
CA PHE A 16 2.56 -12.67 8.15
C PHE A 16 2.20 -11.19 8.36
N VAL A 17 3.22 -10.37 8.63
CA VAL A 17 3.12 -8.91 8.71
C VAL A 17 2.67 -8.32 7.38
N ASP A 18 3.26 -8.72 6.26
CA ASP A 18 2.95 -8.16 4.94
C ASP A 18 1.51 -8.51 4.52
N LYS A 19 1.06 -9.75 4.79
CA LYS A 19 -0.34 -10.16 4.55
C LYS A 19 -1.34 -9.34 5.38
N THR A 20 -0.97 -9.07 6.64
CA THR A 20 -1.78 -8.25 7.53
C THR A 20 -1.82 -6.80 7.04
N CYS A 21 -0.69 -6.23 6.66
CA CYS A 21 -0.59 -4.87 6.11
C CYS A 21 -1.41 -4.73 4.82
N ARG A 22 -1.34 -5.70 3.90
CA ARG A 22 -2.18 -5.75 2.70
C ARG A 22 -3.66 -5.68 3.04
N THR A 23 -4.10 -6.54 3.96
CA THR A 23 -5.51 -6.61 4.36
C THR A 23 -5.98 -5.29 4.96
N LEU A 24 -5.21 -4.71 5.86
CA LEU A 24 -5.52 -3.41 6.48
C LEU A 24 -5.54 -2.28 5.45
N PHE A 25 -4.53 -2.21 4.59
CA PHE A 25 -4.44 -1.20 3.54
C PHE A 25 -5.67 -1.24 2.62
N LEU A 26 -6.03 -2.42 2.09
CA LEU A 26 -7.22 -2.57 1.24
C LEU A 26 -8.51 -2.24 2.01
N THR A 27 -8.58 -2.57 3.29
CA THR A 27 -9.74 -2.24 4.15
C THR A 27 -9.88 -0.74 4.32
N CYS A 28 -8.78 -0.01 4.50
CA CYS A 28 -8.77 1.44 4.58
C CYS A 28 -9.35 2.04 3.30
N LEU A 29 -8.84 1.63 2.13
CA LEU A 29 -9.27 2.17 0.84
C LEU A 29 -10.78 2.06 0.55
N ASN A 30 -11.51 1.14 1.22
CA ASN A 30 -12.98 1.08 1.14
C ASN A 30 -13.68 2.38 1.53
N GLN A 31 -13.03 3.20 2.37
CA GLN A 31 -13.61 4.45 2.84
C GLN A 31 -13.18 5.64 1.97
N LEU A 32 -12.60 5.47 0.78
CA LEU A 32 -12.26 6.58 -0.12
C LEU A 32 -13.53 7.16 -0.80
N PRO A 33 -14.04 8.34 -0.40
CA PRO A 33 -15.24 8.92 -1.01
C PRO A 33 -15.03 9.48 -2.42
N PHE A 34 -13.80 9.84 -2.82
CA PHE A 34 -13.56 10.58 -4.07
C PHE A 34 -12.58 9.87 -5.01
N GLY A 35 -12.98 9.76 -6.28
CA GLY A 35 -12.18 9.12 -7.33
C GLY A 35 -12.52 7.65 -7.54
N ARG A 36 -11.87 7.02 -8.52
CA ARG A 36 -11.87 5.57 -8.74
C ARG A 36 -10.45 5.05 -8.68
N LEU A 37 -10.16 4.21 -7.70
CA LEU A 37 -8.83 3.60 -7.53
C LEU A 37 -8.91 2.11 -7.81
N THR A 38 -8.14 1.62 -8.78
CA THR A 38 -7.98 0.19 -9.06
C THR A 38 -6.65 -0.27 -8.47
N ILE A 39 -6.67 -1.36 -7.70
CA ILE A 39 -5.46 -2.02 -7.23
C ILE A 39 -5.24 -3.29 -8.04
N GLN A 40 -4.04 -3.39 -8.60
CA GLN A 40 -3.52 -4.57 -9.25
C GLN A 40 -2.38 -5.18 -8.43
N GLU A 41 -2.18 -6.47 -8.56
CA GLU A 41 -1.00 -7.19 -8.10
C GLU A 41 -0.39 -7.89 -9.31
N ASN A 42 0.80 -7.44 -9.74
CA ASN A 42 1.47 -7.94 -10.94
C ASN A 42 0.57 -7.95 -12.20
N GLY A 43 -0.29 -6.94 -12.34
CA GLY A 43 -1.23 -6.75 -13.46
C GLY A 43 -2.62 -7.34 -13.22
N ASP A 44 -2.79 -8.25 -12.26
CA ASP A 44 -4.09 -8.83 -11.95
C ASP A 44 -4.89 -7.90 -11.04
N VAL A 45 -6.11 -7.53 -11.44
CA VAL A 45 -6.96 -6.65 -10.63
C VAL A 45 -7.48 -7.39 -9.41
N VAL A 46 -7.12 -6.90 -8.22
CA VAL A 46 -7.51 -7.51 -6.93
C VAL A 46 -8.58 -6.70 -6.20
N ALA A 47 -8.68 -5.39 -6.45
CA ALA A 47 -9.68 -4.54 -5.82
C ALA A 47 -9.97 -3.27 -6.63
N ARG A 48 -11.16 -2.69 -6.41
CA ARG A 48 -11.55 -1.38 -6.94
C ARG A 48 -12.30 -0.62 -5.85
N PHE A 49 -11.96 0.65 -5.66
CA PHE A 49 -12.49 1.51 -4.59
C PHE A 49 -13.02 2.83 -5.15
N GLY A 50 -13.92 3.46 -4.40
CA GLY A 50 -14.60 4.69 -4.82
C GLY A 50 -15.64 4.45 -5.92
N THR A 51 -15.98 5.51 -6.65
CA THR A 51 -17.19 5.59 -7.49
C THR A 51 -16.88 5.39 -8.98
N ASP A 52 -17.65 4.55 -9.69
CA ASP A 52 -17.42 4.24 -11.11
C ASP A 52 -17.66 5.44 -12.03
N GLU A 53 -18.54 6.36 -11.65
CA GLU A 53 -18.85 7.59 -12.40
C GLU A 53 -17.78 8.68 -12.25
N SER A 54 -16.68 8.44 -11.51
CA SER A 54 -15.66 9.45 -11.31
C SER A 54 -14.78 9.64 -12.55
N ASP A 55 -14.58 10.91 -12.93
CA ASP A 55 -13.64 11.33 -13.98
C ASP A 55 -12.16 11.18 -13.56
N LEU A 56 -11.89 11.19 -12.24
CA LEU A 56 -10.55 10.98 -11.72
C LEU A 56 -10.36 9.50 -11.40
N ARG A 57 -9.58 8.82 -12.24
CA ARG A 57 -9.32 7.39 -12.14
C ARG A 57 -7.83 7.14 -12.09
N ALA A 58 -7.41 6.16 -11.29
CA ALA A 58 -6.02 5.74 -11.24
C ALA A 58 -5.90 4.23 -11.00
N THR A 59 -4.81 3.66 -11.48
CA THR A 59 -4.43 2.26 -11.23
C THR A 59 -3.13 2.23 -10.46
N VAL A 60 -3.10 1.55 -9.32
CA VAL A 60 -1.88 1.23 -8.58
C VAL A 60 -1.61 -0.25 -8.77
N ASN A 61 -0.46 -0.58 -9.32
CA ASN A 61 -0.05 -1.96 -9.53
C ASN A 61 1.10 -2.31 -8.60
N ILE A 62 0.82 -3.18 -7.65
CA ILE A 62 1.75 -3.66 -6.64
C ILE A 62 2.61 -4.75 -7.26
N LYS A 63 3.94 -4.56 -7.25
CA LYS A 63 4.93 -5.50 -7.79
C LYS A 63 5.45 -6.43 -6.70
N ASP A 64 5.58 -5.89 -5.49
CA ASP A 64 6.05 -6.62 -4.32
C ASP A 64 5.15 -6.38 -3.10
N VAL A 65 4.88 -7.45 -2.33
CA VAL A 65 4.03 -7.41 -1.14
C VAL A 65 4.55 -6.49 -0.04
N GLN A 66 5.87 -6.24 0.00
CA GLN A 66 6.49 -5.30 0.93
C GLN A 66 6.00 -3.86 0.74
N ALA A 67 5.49 -3.51 -0.45
CA ALA A 67 4.88 -2.21 -0.72
C ALA A 67 3.76 -1.90 0.28
N TYR A 68 2.92 -2.87 0.62
CA TYR A 68 1.79 -2.65 1.52
C TYR A 68 2.21 -2.18 2.91
N ARG A 69 3.32 -2.71 3.43
CA ARG A 69 3.84 -2.29 4.73
C ARG A 69 4.34 -0.85 4.68
N GLN A 70 5.05 -0.46 3.60
CA GLN A 70 5.54 0.90 3.41
C GLN A 70 4.38 1.90 3.21
N LEU A 71 3.38 1.53 2.39
CA LEU A 71 2.18 2.33 2.14
C LEU A 71 1.36 2.57 3.42
N LEU A 72 1.20 1.54 4.24
CA LEU A 72 0.38 1.61 5.45
C LEU A 72 1.09 2.32 6.61
N LEU A 73 2.37 2.01 6.85
CA LEU A 73 3.11 2.47 8.04
C LEU A 73 4.00 3.68 7.77
N GLY A 74 4.49 3.85 6.52
CA GLY A 74 5.36 4.95 6.12
C GLY A 74 4.63 6.19 5.59
N GLY A 75 3.31 6.11 5.45
CA GLY A 75 2.48 7.21 4.95
C GLY A 75 2.91 7.69 3.55
N SER A 76 2.83 9.00 3.31
CA SER A 76 3.17 9.59 2.01
C SER A 76 4.65 9.44 1.63
N VAL A 77 5.55 9.50 2.61
CA VAL A 77 7.00 9.34 2.38
C VAL A 77 7.31 7.88 2.01
N GLY A 78 6.83 6.92 2.80
CA GLY A 78 7.01 5.50 2.50
C GLY A 78 6.35 5.07 1.20
N ALA A 79 5.23 5.68 0.82
CA ALA A 79 4.63 5.47 -0.49
C ALA A 79 5.54 5.91 -1.64
N GLY A 80 6.19 7.07 -1.49
CA GLY A 80 7.15 7.60 -2.47
C GLY A 80 8.42 6.77 -2.56
N GLU A 81 8.99 6.36 -1.42
CA GLU A 81 10.15 5.46 -1.38
C GLU A 81 9.83 4.12 -2.04
N ALA A 82 8.69 3.50 -1.71
CA ALA A 82 8.25 2.26 -2.34
C ALA A 82 8.07 2.36 -3.87
N TYR A 83 7.66 3.53 -4.36
CA TYR A 83 7.57 3.80 -5.79
C TYR A 83 8.97 3.89 -6.43
N MET A 84 9.89 4.62 -5.79
CA MET A 84 11.27 4.76 -6.26
C MET A 84 12.02 3.42 -6.26
N ASP A 85 11.72 2.56 -5.28
CA ASP A 85 12.27 1.20 -5.17
C ASP A 85 11.61 0.19 -6.14
N GLY A 86 10.58 0.61 -6.89
CA GLY A 86 9.88 -0.25 -7.86
C GLY A 86 8.97 -1.31 -7.22
N LEU A 87 8.60 -1.14 -5.95
CA LEU A 87 7.70 -2.06 -5.24
C LEU A 87 6.24 -1.91 -5.69
N TRP A 88 5.89 -0.74 -6.23
CA TRP A 88 4.64 -0.50 -6.94
C TRP A 88 4.83 0.50 -8.07
N ASP A 89 3.98 0.42 -9.09
CA ASP A 89 3.94 1.34 -10.22
C ASP A 89 2.51 1.77 -10.55
N SER A 90 2.38 2.69 -11.50
CA SER A 90 1.11 3.20 -12.00
C SER A 90 1.29 3.68 -13.43
N ASP A 91 0.23 3.60 -14.22
CA ASP A 91 0.13 4.25 -15.54
C ASP A 91 0.07 5.78 -15.43
N ASP A 92 -0.51 6.29 -14.35
CA ASP A 92 -0.54 7.72 -14.02
C ASP A 92 -0.42 7.94 -12.50
N VAL A 93 0.84 8.01 -12.03
CA VAL A 93 1.15 8.31 -10.62
C VAL A 93 0.60 9.67 -10.18
N THR A 94 0.42 10.62 -11.10
CA THR A 94 -0.16 11.93 -10.79
C THR A 94 -1.64 11.78 -10.44
N ALA A 95 -2.38 10.96 -11.17
CA ALA A 95 -3.77 10.64 -10.84
C ALA A 95 -3.89 9.95 -9.47
N VAL A 96 -2.98 9.03 -9.14
CA VAL A 96 -2.90 8.39 -7.81
C VAL A 96 -2.76 9.45 -6.71
N VAL A 97 -1.77 10.33 -6.83
CA VAL A 97 -1.53 11.41 -5.86
C VAL A 97 -2.74 12.35 -5.76
N ARG A 98 -3.38 12.69 -6.88
CA ARG A 98 -4.59 13.53 -6.89
C ARG A 98 -5.76 12.86 -6.16
N ILE A 99 -5.93 11.53 -6.30
CA ILE A 99 -6.95 10.80 -5.54
C ILE A 99 -6.65 10.89 -4.05
N PHE A 100 -5.43 10.54 -3.61
CA PHE A 100 -5.09 10.62 -2.18
C PHE A 100 -5.19 12.06 -1.63
N ALA A 101 -4.76 13.07 -2.40
CA ALA A 101 -4.89 14.48 -2.04
C ALA A 101 -6.35 14.91 -1.83
N ARG A 102 -7.28 14.45 -2.69
CA ARG A 102 -8.73 14.72 -2.53
C ARG A 102 -9.33 14.04 -1.30
N ASN A 103 -8.70 12.97 -0.81
CA ASN A 103 -9.17 12.20 0.33
C ASN A 103 -8.34 12.47 1.60
N LEU A 104 -7.51 13.53 1.65
CA LEU A 104 -6.67 13.85 2.81
C LEU A 104 -7.44 13.85 4.14
N PRO A 105 -8.65 14.45 4.27
CA PRO A 105 -9.39 14.41 5.54
C PRO A 105 -9.70 12.97 6.00
N THR A 106 -10.02 12.07 5.06
CA THR A 106 -10.26 10.65 5.34
C THR A 106 -8.97 9.94 5.76
N LEU A 107 -7.84 10.27 5.12
CA LEU A 107 -6.53 9.73 5.49
C LEU A 107 -6.09 10.19 6.88
N ASP A 108 -6.35 11.45 7.24
CA ASP A 108 -6.05 12.01 8.56
C ASP A 108 -6.86 11.30 9.65
N GLU A 109 -8.14 10.99 9.40
CA GLU A 109 -8.96 10.18 10.31
C GLU A 109 -8.41 8.76 10.50
N TRP A 110 -7.92 8.14 9.43
CA TRP A 110 -7.28 6.82 9.52
C TRP A 110 -5.98 6.89 10.29
N GLU A 111 -5.13 7.89 10.02
CA GLU A 111 -3.87 8.06 10.72
C GLU A 111 -4.11 8.20 12.23
N ASN A 112 -5.13 8.95 12.65
CA ASN A 112 -5.53 9.05 14.05
C ASN A 112 -6.03 7.71 14.62
N LYS A 113 -6.76 6.91 13.82
CA LYS A 113 -7.18 5.54 14.19
C LYS A 113 -6.01 4.54 14.23
N PHE A 114 -4.94 4.75 13.48
CA PHE A 114 -3.76 3.90 13.56
C PHE A 114 -2.81 4.34 14.68
N LYS A 115 -2.70 5.66 14.93
CA LYS A 115 -1.92 6.21 16.04
C LYS A 115 -2.31 5.61 17.39
N TRP A 116 -3.61 5.45 17.69
CA TRP A 116 -4.03 4.78 18.94
C TRP A 116 -3.64 3.28 18.97
N LEU A 117 -3.68 2.62 17.81
CA LEU A 117 -3.38 1.19 17.66
C LEU A 117 -1.88 0.89 17.75
N THR A 118 -1.04 1.84 17.33
CA THR A 118 0.43 1.74 17.29
C THR A 118 1.12 2.44 18.46
N MET A 119 0.37 3.10 19.36
CA MET A 119 0.96 3.61 20.60
C MET A 119 1.45 2.44 21.46
N PRO A 120 2.67 2.48 22.01
CA PRO A 120 3.08 1.48 22.98
C PRO A 120 2.13 1.55 24.19
N ILE A 121 1.60 0.41 24.60
CA ILE A 121 0.86 0.29 25.86
C ILE A 121 1.88 0.46 26.97
N ASN A 122 2.16 1.71 27.35
CA ASN A 122 2.94 1.99 28.53
C ASN A 122 1.99 1.90 29.73
N LYS A 123 2.07 0.78 30.45
CA LYS A 123 1.57 0.65 31.82
C LYS A 123 2.74 0.59 32.77
#